data_AF-A0A5N6UII8-F1
#
_entry.id   AF-A0A5N6UII8-F1
#
_cell.length_a   1.000
_cell.length_b   1.000
_cell.length_c   1.000
_cell.angle_alpha   90.00
_cell.angle_beta   90.00
_cell.angle_gamma   90.00
#
_symmetry.space_group_name_H-M   'P 1'
#
loop_
_entity.id
_entity.type
_entity.pdbx_description
1 polymer ?
#
loop_
_entity_poly.entity_id
_entity_poly.type
_entity_poly.pdbx_seq_one_letter_code
_entity_poly.pdbx_strand_id
1 'polypeptide(L)' 'MVKLLLDNPKIDINTEDNIGRTSLFHAAVFGHSEVVQLLLSHKLMVNAEDHWECL' A
#
# COMPACT_ATOMS: atom_id res chain seq x y z
N MET A 1 -2.35 -14.62 -3.36
CA MET A 1 -1.84 -14.64 -1.96
C MET A 1 -1.84 -13.26 -1.32
N VAL A 2 -1.20 -12.25 -1.93
CA VAL A 2 -1.06 -10.89 -1.34
C VAL A 2 -2.40 -10.22 -0.97
N LYS A 3 -3.47 -10.44 -1.74
CA LYS A 3 -4.82 -9.91 -1.47
C LYS A 3 -5.38 -10.31 -0.10
N LEU A 4 -5.13 -11.55 0.33
CA LEU A 4 -5.57 -12.05 1.65
C LEU A 4 -4.83 -11.41 2.82
N LEU A 5 -3.61 -10.93 2.60
CA LEU A 5 -2.83 -10.24 3.63
C LEU A 5 -3.28 -8.78 3.78
N LEU A 6 -3.76 -8.16 2.70
CA LEU A 6 -4.24 -6.78 2.71
C LEU A 6 -5.61 -6.64 3.39
N ASP A 7 -6.47 -7.66 3.34
CA ASP A 7 -7.78 -7.66 4.01
C ASP A 7 -7.70 -7.80 5.54
N ASN A 8 -6.50 -7.99 6.10
CA ASN A 8 -6.32 -8.09 7.53
C ASN A 8 -6.09 -6.70 8.15
N PRO A 9 -7.01 -6.18 9.00
CA PRO A 9 -6.89 -4.85 9.59
C PRO A 9 -5.70 -4.69 10.54
N LYS A 10 -5.01 -5.78 10.88
CA LYS A 10 -3.79 -5.76 11.69
C LYS A 10 -2.51 -5.57 10.88
N ILE A 11 -2.58 -5.63 9.55
CA ILE A 11 -1.41 -5.53 8.68
C ILE A 11 -1.31 -4.08 8.19
N ASP A 12 -0.38 -3.33 8.77
CA ASP A 12 -0.04 -2.00 8.28
C ASP A 12 0.92 -2.10 7.09
N ILE A 13 0.41 -1.82 5.90
CA ILE A 13 1.17 -1.83 4.64
C ILE A 13 2.29 -0.79 4.59
N ASN A 14 2.23 0.23 5.45
CA ASN A 14 3.26 1.26 5.57
C ASN A 14 4.38 0.86 6.53
N THR A 15 4.32 -0.32 7.13
CA THR A 15 5.40 -0.80 8.00
C THR A 15 6.71 -0.81 7.22
N GLU A 16 7.70 -0.12 7.78
CA GLU A 16 9.06 -0.07 7.27
C GLU A 16 9.90 -1.17 7.94
N ASP A 17 10.83 -1.73 7.18
CA ASP A 17 11.86 -2.60 7.74
C ASP A 17 12.93 -1.77 8.48
N ASN A 18 13.93 -2.45 9.06
CA ASN A 18 15.01 -1.82 9.84
C ASN A 18 15.88 -0.84 9.04
N ILE A 19 15.69 -0.75 7.72
CA ILE A 19 16.41 0.15 6.81
C ILE A 19 15.46 1.16 6.15
N GLY A 20 14.23 1.30 6.64
CA GLY A 20 13.26 2.29 6.16
C GLY A 20 12.55 1.92 4.86
N ARG A 21 12.58 0.63 4.45
CA ARG A 21 11.94 0.19 3.20
C ARG A 21 10.57 -0.40 3.50
N THR A 22 9.60 0.01 2.70
CA THR A 22 8.23 -0.51 2.77
C THR A 22 8.04 -1.75 1.92
N SER A 23 6.95 -2.47 2.16
CA SER A 23 6.48 -3.57 1.31
C SER A 23 6.39 -3.18 -0.18
N LEU A 24 6.01 -1.92 -0.46
CA LEU A 24 5.97 -1.34 -1.81
C LEU A 24 7.36 -1.20 -2.44
N PHE A 25 8.36 -0.80 -1.65
CA PHE A 25 9.74 -0.69 -2.13
C PHE A 25 10.25 -2.03 -2.65
N HIS A 26 10.06 -3.09 -1.87
CA HIS A 26 10.47 -4.43 -2.29
C HIS A 26 9.69 -4.89 -3.53
N ALA A 27 8.37 -4.69 -3.58
CA ALA A 27 7.56 -5.03 -4.76
C ALA A 27 8.02 -4.30 -6.03
N ALA A 28 8.43 -3.03 -5.92
CA ALA A 28 8.95 -2.26 -7.04
C ALA A 28 10.34 -2.73 -7.49
N VAL A 29 11.25 -3.01 -6.54
CA VAL A 29 12.62 -3.48 -6.83
C VAL A 29 12.62 -4.84 -7.53
N PHE A 30 11.75 -5.76 -7.10
CA PHE A 30 11.63 -7.09 -7.70
C PHE A 30 10.74 -7.13 -8.96
N GLY A 31 10.22 -5.98 -9.42
CA GLY A 31 9.42 -5.89 -10.64
C GLY A 31 8.03 -6.55 -10.52
N HIS A 32 7.49 -6.66 -9.32
CA HIS A 32 6.18 -7.26 -9.07
C HIS A 32 5.05 -6.26 -9.31
N SER A 33 4.85 -5.88 -10.58
CA SER A 33 3.89 -4.84 -10.98
C SER A 33 2.46 -5.11 -10.49
N GLU A 34 2.02 -6.37 -10.47
CA GLU A 34 0.70 -6.77 -9.97
C GLU A 34 0.56 -6.54 -8.46
N VAL A 35 1.63 -6.80 -7.70
CA VAL A 35 1.68 -6.57 -6.25
C VAL A 35 1.70 -5.07 -5.95
N VAL A 36 2.43 -4.29 -6.75
CA VAL A 36 2.44 -2.82 -6.69
C VAL A 36 1.05 -2.25 -6.94
N GLN A 37 0.34 -2.71 -7.98
CA GLN A 37 -1.03 -2.26 -8.26
C GLN A 37 -2.00 -2.62 -7.12
N LEU A 38 -1.83 -3.80 -6.53
CA LEU A 38 -2.64 -4.26 -5.40
C LEU A 38 -2.44 -3.38 -4.15
N LEU A 39 -1.18 -3.11 -3.80
CA LEU A 39 -0.79 -2.25 -2.67
C LEU A 39 -1.23 -0.80 -2.87
N LEU A 40 -1.08 -0.28 -4.10
CA LEU A 40 -1.55 1.06 -4.45
C LEU A 40 -3.07 1.18 -4.40
N SER A 41 -3.80 0.20 -4.93
CA SER A 41 -5.26 0.20 -4.87
C SER A 41 -5.75 0.22 -3.42
N HIS A 42 -5.10 -0.54 -2.53
CA HIS A 42 -5.46 -0.58 -1.11
C HIS A 42 -5.11 0.70 -0.37
N LYS A 43 -3.96 1.33 -0.67
CA LYS A 43 -3.56 2.61 -0.07
C LYS A 43 -4.39 3.78 -0.58
N LEU A 44 -4.80 3.77 -1.85
CA LEU A 44 -5.67 4.79 -2.46
C LEU A 44 -7.11 4.72 -1.94
N MET A 45 -7.59 3.54 -1.52
CA MET A 45 -8.88 3.41 -0.83
C MET A 45 -8.93 4.16 0.52
N VAL A 46 -7.78 4.50 1.12
CA VAL A 46 -7.70 5.26 2.39
C VAL A 46 -7.67 6.77 2.17
N ASN A 47 -7.52 7.25 0.92
CA ASN A 47 -7.43 8.68 0.61
C ASN A 47 -8.46 9.15 -0.44
N ALA A 48 -9.56 8.41 -0.60
CA ALA A 48 -10.62 8.72 -1.58
C ALA A 48 -11.80 9.52 -0.99
N GLU A 49 -11.55 10.37 0.00
CA GLU A 49 -12.31 11.62 0.14
C GLU A 49 -11.33 12.75 -0.21
N ASP A 50 -11.30 13.14 -1.48
CA ASP A 50 -10.84 14.47 -1.87
C ASP A 50 -11.89 15.48 -1.40
N HIS A 51 -11.92 15.74 -0.09
CA HIS A 51 -12.64 16.90 0.44
C HIS A 51 -11.88 18.16 -0.01
N TRP A 52 -12.08 18.55 -1.27
CA TRP A 52 -11.88 19.91 -1.73
C TRP A 52 -12.93 20.77 -1.01
N GLU A 53 -12.65 21.11 0.26
CA GLU A 53 -13.28 22.27 0.87
C GLU A 53 -12.54 23.49 0.34
N CYS A 54 -13.15 24.14 -0.65
CA CYS A 54 -12.83 25.50 -1.02
C CYS A 54 -13.21 26.40 0.17
N LEU A 55 -12.21 26.98 0.85
CA LEU A 55 -12.36 28.16 1.70
C LEU A 55 -11.56 29.31 1.09
#